data_AF-A0A140GRG9-F1
#
_entry.id   AF-A0A140GRG9-F1
#
_cell.length_a   1.000
_cell.length_b   1.000
_cell.length_c   1.000
_cell.angle_alpha   90.00
_cell.angle_beta   90.00
_cell.angle_gamma   90.00
#
_symmetry.space_group_name_H-M   'P 1'
#
loop_
_entity.id
_entity.type
_entity.pdbx_description
1 polymer ?
#
loop_
_entity_poly.entity_id
_entity_poly.type
_entity_poly.pdbx_seq_one_letter_code
_entity_poly.pdbx_strand_id
1 'polypeptide(L)'
;MNNELIKERLINFWKNTETKKLASIFEQYMNNMGVRKLNRRRKNNKNTYLIDGKSTGWNRVSCYYYKNSEKYSEEELSMTLRKKSGNYFIVEKHGIRCFEIDYSGIRHYDENLLNEVIEENKDLFKMMGII
;
A
#
# COMPACT_ATOMS: atom_id res chain seq x y z
N MET A 1 11.01 -9.23 -14.37
CA MET A 1 11.14 -9.46 -12.91
C MET A 1 10.98 -10.94 -12.63
N ASN A 2 11.59 -11.48 -11.57
CA ASN A 2 11.31 -12.86 -11.14
C ASN A 2 10.03 -12.85 -10.29
N ASN A 3 8.89 -13.13 -10.92
CA ASN A 3 7.57 -12.94 -10.33
C ASN A 3 7.26 -13.92 -9.18
N GLU A 4 7.82 -15.13 -9.22
CA GLU A 4 7.71 -16.06 -8.09
C GLU A 4 8.48 -15.56 -6.86
N LEU A 5 9.67 -14.99 -7.05
CA LEU A 5 10.42 -14.38 -5.94
C LEU A 5 9.68 -13.16 -5.36
N ILE A 6 9.08 -12.32 -6.20
CA ILE A 6 8.26 -11.17 -5.75
C ILE A 6 7.06 -11.66 -4.92
N LYS A 7 6.36 -12.68 -5.41
CA LYS A 7 5.23 -13.29 -4.72
C LYS A 7 5.65 -13.84 -3.35
N GLU A 8 6.75 -14.58 -3.27
CA GLU A 8 7.31 -15.09 -2.02
C GLU A 8 7.64 -13.94 -1.05
N ARG A 9 8.29 -12.88 -1.53
CA ARG A 9 8.65 -11.72 -0.70
C ARG A 9 7.42 -10.94 -0.23
N LEU A 10 6.37 -10.81 -1.05
CA LEU A 10 5.08 -10.22 -0.64
C LEU A 10 4.41 -11.05 0.47
N ILE A 11 4.43 -12.38 0.35
CA ILE A 11 3.91 -13.28 1.40
C ILE A 11 4.72 -13.10 2.69
N ASN A 12 6.04 -13.06 2.60
CA ASN A 12 6.93 -12.88 3.76
C ASN A 12 6.72 -11.51 4.41
N PHE A 13 6.55 -10.46 3.62
CA PHE A 13 6.18 -9.12 4.10
C PHE A 13 4.84 -9.18 4.84
N TRP A 14 3.81 -9.77 4.24
CA TRP A 14 2.51 -9.93 4.91
C TRP A 14 2.62 -10.71 6.21
N LYS A 15 3.42 -11.77 6.31
CA LYS A 15 3.59 -12.56 7.53
C LYS A 15 4.30 -11.77 8.64
N ASN A 16 5.39 -11.09 8.30
CA ASN A 16 6.35 -10.59 9.30
C ASN A 16 6.22 -9.08 9.61
N THR A 17 5.58 -8.29 8.75
CA THR A 17 5.52 -6.84 8.92
C THR A 17 4.39 -6.43 9.87
N GLU A 18 4.67 -5.56 10.85
CA GLU A 18 3.62 -4.94 11.66
C GLU A 18 2.92 -3.78 10.93
N THR A 19 1.66 -3.50 11.29
CA THR A 19 0.89 -2.38 10.71
C THR A 19 1.60 -1.03 10.87
N LYS A 20 2.20 -0.75 12.03
CA LYS A 20 3.00 0.47 12.25
C LYS A 20 4.24 0.54 11.37
N LYS A 21 4.85 -0.61 11.04
CA LYS A 21 6.02 -0.67 10.16
C LYS A 21 5.64 -0.35 8.71
N LEU A 22 4.52 -0.88 8.20
CA LEU A 22 4.00 -0.49 6.89
C LEU A 22 3.72 1.02 6.84
N ALA A 23 3.06 1.57 7.87
CA ALA A 23 2.81 3.01 7.97
C ALA A 23 4.09 3.84 7.87
N SER A 24 5.13 3.45 8.62
CA SER A 24 6.42 4.15 8.64
C SER A 24 7.14 4.09 7.30
N ILE A 25 7.16 2.92 6.64
CA ILE A 25 7.75 2.76 5.30
C ILE A 25 7.03 3.66 4.30
N PHE A 26 5.71 3.64 4.30
CA PHE A 26 4.90 4.43 3.38
C PHE A 26 5.06 5.94 3.60
N GLU A 27 5.04 6.40 4.86
CA GLU A 27 5.27 7.80 5.20
C GLU A 27 6.65 8.28 4.75
N GLN A 28 7.68 7.47 4.95
CA GLN A 28 9.03 7.78 4.51
C GLN A 28 9.12 7.87 2.98
N TYR A 29 8.54 6.91 2.26
CA TYR A 29 8.48 6.92 0.80
C TYR A 29 7.78 8.18 0.26
N MET A 30 6.61 8.52 0.80
CA MET A 30 5.86 9.72 0.40
C MET A 30 6.64 11.01 0.65
N ASN A 31 7.31 11.11 1.81
CA ASN A 31 8.15 12.26 2.14
C ASN A 31 9.35 12.38 1.18
N ASN A 32 9.99 11.27 0.81
CA ASN A 32 11.09 11.27 -0.17
C ASN A 32 10.65 11.76 -1.56
N MET A 33 9.39 11.49 -1.94
CA MET A 33 8.80 12.00 -3.18
C MET A 33 8.31 13.46 -3.09
N GLY A 34 8.38 14.09 -1.91
CA GLY A 34 7.81 15.42 -1.68
C GLY A 34 6.28 15.46 -1.66
N VAL A 35 5.62 14.30 -1.50
CA VAL A 35 4.16 14.21 -1.39
C VAL A 35 3.73 14.65 0.00
N ARG A 36 2.69 15.50 0.08
CA ARG A 36 2.25 16.07 1.36
C ARG A 36 1.21 15.19 2.04
N LYS A 37 1.19 15.18 3.36
CA LYS A 37 0.06 14.56 4.09
C LYS A 37 -1.24 15.30 3.77
N LEU A 38 -2.32 14.56 3.55
CA LEU A 38 -3.64 15.08 3.24
C LEU A 38 -4.10 16.04 4.35
N ASN A 39 -4.50 17.25 3.95
CA ASN A 39 -5.09 18.23 4.85
C ASN A 39 -6.43 18.69 4.29
N ARG A 40 -7.51 18.14 4.84
CA ARG A 40 -8.89 18.43 4.42
C ARG A 40 -9.32 19.89 4.61
N ARG A 41 -8.53 20.72 5.31
CA ARG A 41 -8.77 22.16 5.44
C ARG A 41 -8.20 22.97 4.27
N ARG A 42 -7.34 22.38 3.43
CA ARG A 42 -6.73 23.07 2.28
C ARG A 42 -7.59 22.91 1.05
N LYS A 43 -7.56 23.93 0.19
CA LYS A 43 -8.23 23.94 -1.11
C LYS A 43 -7.51 23.10 -2.18
N ASN A 44 -6.20 22.86 -2.03
CA ASN A 44 -5.39 22.11 -2.98
C ASN A 44 -4.71 20.88 -2.35
N ASN A 45 -5.22 19.71 -2.74
CA ASN A 45 -4.73 18.40 -2.33
C ASN A 45 -4.43 17.49 -3.55
N LYS A 46 -4.09 18.10 -4.70
CA LYS A 46 -3.77 17.38 -5.94
C LYS A 46 -2.61 16.38 -5.84
N ASN A 47 -1.79 16.43 -4.79
CA ASN A 47 -0.70 15.48 -4.59
C ASN A 47 -0.51 15.28 -3.09
N THR A 48 -1.21 14.29 -2.55
CA THR A 48 -1.24 14.06 -1.10
C THR A 48 -1.29 12.58 -0.73
N TYR A 49 -1.00 12.26 0.53
CA TYR A 49 -1.15 10.91 1.06
C TYR A 49 -1.91 10.88 2.39
N LEU A 50 -2.55 9.75 2.68
CA LEU A 50 -3.24 9.50 3.95
C LEU A 50 -2.78 8.15 4.52
N ILE A 51 -2.60 8.10 5.83
CA ILE A 51 -2.37 6.85 6.56
C ILE A 51 -3.42 6.79 7.67
N ASP A 52 -4.30 5.80 7.59
CA ASP A 52 -5.32 5.53 8.59
C ASP A 52 -5.05 4.22 9.33
N GLY A 53 -4.37 4.33 10.49
CA GLY A 53 -4.23 3.24 11.45
C GLY A 53 -4.88 3.52 12.80
N LYS A 54 -5.01 4.81 13.18
CA LYS A 54 -5.53 5.21 14.49
C LYS A 54 -7.01 4.86 14.65
N SER A 55 -7.81 4.93 13.58
CA SER A 55 -9.24 4.59 13.61
C SER A 55 -9.53 3.15 14.04
N THR A 56 -8.55 2.25 13.90
CA THR A 56 -8.68 0.82 14.23
C THR A 56 -7.81 0.38 15.40
N GLY A 57 -7.21 1.33 16.14
CA GLY A 57 -6.25 1.01 17.20
C GLY A 57 -5.00 0.29 16.68
N TRP A 58 -4.58 0.59 15.44
CA TRP A 58 -3.45 -0.04 14.74
C TRP A 58 -3.61 -1.53 14.42
N ASN A 59 -4.83 -2.09 14.53
CA ASN A 59 -5.10 -3.47 14.09
C ASN A 59 -5.09 -3.62 12.57
N ARG A 60 -5.47 -2.53 11.88
CA ARG A 60 -5.41 -2.33 10.44
C ARG A 60 -4.70 -1.01 10.18
N VAL A 61 -3.90 -0.94 9.13
CA VAL A 61 -3.49 0.32 8.53
C VAL A 61 -3.90 0.32 7.07
N SER A 62 -4.45 1.44 6.62
CA SER A 62 -4.67 1.72 5.20
C SER A 62 -3.85 2.95 4.81
N CYS A 63 -3.01 2.78 3.80
CA CYS A 63 -2.14 3.81 3.24
C CYS A 63 -2.66 4.16 1.85
N TYR A 64 -2.85 5.44 1.58
CA TYR A 64 -3.42 5.95 0.34
C TYR A 64 -2.52 7.05 -0.22
N TYR A 65 -2.27 6.98 -1.52
CA TYR A 65 -1.61 8.01 -2.29
C TYR A 65 -2.56 8.58 -3.34
N TYR A 66 -2.77 9.88 -3.27
CA TYR A 66 -3.69 10.65 -4.12
C TYR A 66 -2.90 11.56 -5.04
N LYS A 67 -3.11 11.42 -6.35
CA LYS A 67 -2.63 12.35 -7.36
C LYS A 67 -3.83 12.78 -8.21
N ASN A 68 -4.01 14.09 -8.33
CA ASN A 68 -5.11 14.78 -9.01
C ASN A 68 -6.54 14.53 -8.48
N SER A 69 -6.83 13.41 -7.82
CA SER A 69 -8.13 13.08 -7.23
C SER A 69 -8.03 12.55 -5.81
N GLU A 70 -9.02 12.89 -4.98
CA GLU A 70 -9.22 12.33 -3.63
C GLU A 70 -10.42 11.36 -3.58
N LYS A 71 -11.05 11.07 -4.72
CA LYS A 71 -12.21 10.19 -4.75
C LYS A 71 -11.79 8.77 -4.40
N TYR A 72 -12.69 8.10 -3.69
CA TYR A 72 -12.54 6.68 -3.39
C TYR A 72 -12.38 5.88 -4.68
N SER A 73 -11.45 4.92 -4.68
CA SER A 73 -11.09 4.10 -5.84
C SER A 73 -10.44 4.87 -6.99
N GLU A 74 -9.99 6.11 -6.78
CA GLU A 74 -9.15 6.85 -7.73
C GLU A 74 -7.72 7.04 -7.21
N GLU A 75 -7.35 6.41 -6.10
CA GLU A 75 -5.98 6.44 -5.55
C GLU A 75 -4.96 5.91 -6.55
N GLU A 76 -3.82 6.58 -6.69
CA GLU A 76 -2.68 6.09 -7.48
C GLU A 76 -2.08 4.83 -6.87
N LEU A 77 -2.09 4.75 -5.53
CA LEU A 77 -1.66 3.57 -4.79
C LEU A 77 -2.44 3.46 -3.49
N SER A 78 -2.96 2.27 -3.24
CA SER A 78 -3.60 1.86 -1.99
C SER A 78 -2.89 0.62 -1.44
N MET A 79 -2.58 0.63 -0.14
CA MET A 79 -2.03 -0.53 0.56
C MET A 79 -2.73 -0.70 1.90
N THR A 80 -3.32 -1.87 2.13
CA THR A 80 -3.98 -2.17 3.39
C THR A 80 -3.40 -3.42 4.02
N LEU A 81 -2.91 -3.29 5.26
CA LEU A 81 -2.44 -4.42 6.07
C LEU A 81 -3.29 -4.51 7.33
N ARG A 82 -3.83 -5.70 7.59
CA ARG A 82 -4.54 -6.03 8.82
C ARG A 82 -3.88 -7.23 9.47
N LYS A 83 -3.71 -7.20 10.80
CA LYS A 83 -3.12 -8.31 11.57
C LYS A 83 -4.08 -9.00 12.52
N LYS A 84 -5.08 -8.28 13.03
CA LYS A 84 -6.09 -8.84 13.95
C LYS A 84 -7.50 -8.78 13.34
N SER A 85 -8.27 -9.84 13.56
CA SER A 85 -9.67 -9.98 13.12
C SER A 85 -9.86 -9.90 11.59
N GLY A 86 -9.08 -10.67 10.83
CA GLY A 86 -9.19 -10.77 9.37
C GLY A 86 -7.87 -11.04 8.64
N ASN A 87 -6.73 -10.76 9.28
CA ASN A 87 -5.34 -10.94 8.80
C ASN A 87 -5.16 -11.03 7.27
N TYR A 88 -4.91 -9.89 6.62
CA TYR A 88 -4.77 -9.79 5.17
C TYR A 88 -3.84 -8.66 4.76
N PHE A 89 -3.36 -8.72 3.52
CA PHE A 89 -2.62 -7.65 2.86
C PHE A 89 -3.13 -7.45 1.44
N ILE A 90 -3.41 -6.20 1.09
CA ILE A 90 -3.95 -5.77 -0.20
C ILE A 90 -3.06 -4.67 -0.77
N VAL A 91 -2.81 -4.74 -2.08
CA VAL A 91 -2.21 -3.68 -2.90
C VAL A 91 -3.14 -3.38 -4.08
N GLU A 92 -3.44 -2.11 -4.29
CA GLU A 92 -4.42 -1.61 -5.25
C GLU A 92 -3.90 -0.37 -6.00
N LYS A 93 -4.34 -0.21 -7.25
CA LYS A 93 -4.19 1.00 -8.06
C LYS A 93 -5.53 1.34 -8.71
N HIS A 94 -5.99 2.57 -8.55
CA HIS A 94 -7.30 3.05 -9.02
C HIS A 94 -8.46 2.11 -8.67
N GLY A 95 -8.48 1.64 -7.42
CA GLY A 95 -9.50 0.71 -6.92
C GLY A 95 -9.44 -0.72 -7.46
N ILE A 96 -8.47 -1.04 -8.32
CA ILE A 96 -8.25 -2.39 -8.85
C ILE A 96 -7.15 -3.05 -8.01
N ARG A 97 -7.45 -4.23 -7.46
CA ARG A 97 -6.48 -5.03 -6.71
C ARG A 97 -5.46 -5.59 -7.68
N CYS A 98 -4.18 -5.42 -7.38
CA CYS A 98 -3.11 -6.15 -8.08
C CYS A 98 -2.60 -7.32 -7.26
N PHE A 99 -2.74 -7.24 -5.93
CA PHE A 99 -2.37 -8.31 -5.01
C PHE A 99 -3.30 -8.34 -3.79
N GLU A 100 -3.75 -9.54 -3.42
CA GLU A 100 -4.48 -9.78 -2.18
C GLU A 100 -4.10 -11.14 -1.60
N ILE A 101 -3.77 -11.16 -0.32
CA ILE A 101 -3.56 -12.37 0.46
C ILE A 101 -4.30 -12.29 1.79
N ASP A 102 -4.88 -13.41 2.21
CA ASP A 102 -5.45 -13.58 3.53
C ASP A 102 -4.99 -14.90 4.18
N TYR A 103 -5.58 -15.26 5.31
CA TYR A 103 -5.27 -16.49 6.05
C TYR A 103 -5.47 -17.79 5.25
N SER A 104 -6.24 -17.78 4.15
CA SER A 104 -6.44 -18.95 3.28
C SER A 104 -5.51 -18.95 2.07
N GLY A 105 -4.64 -17.94 1.92
CA GLY A 105 -3.69 -17.83 0.81
C GLY A 105 -3.98 -16.64 -0.10
N ILE A 106 -3.34 -16.65 -1.27
CA ILE A 106 -3.50 -15.58 -2.28
C ILE A 106 -4.93 -15.64 -2.82
N ARG A 107 -5.66 -14.53 -2.69
CA ARG A 107 -7.03 -14.36 -3.22
C ARG A 107 -7.06 -13.69 -4.57
N HIS A 108 -6.10 -12.80 -4.81
CA HIS A 108 -5.99 -12.06 -6.05
C HIS A 108 -4.51 -11.82 -6.40
N TYR A 109 -4.19 -11.98 -7.68
CA TYR A 109 -2.85 -11.74 -8.21
C TYR A 109 -2.98 -11.36 -9.69
N ASP A 110 -2.92 -10.06 -9.98
CA ASP A 110 -2.78 -9.53 -11.33
C ASP A 110 -1.33 -9.17 -11.54
N GLU A 111 -0.61 -10.04 -12.24
CA GLU A 111 0.83 -9.89 -12.47
C GLU A 111 1.18 -8.62 -13.25
N ASN A 112 0.39 -8.28 -14.27
CA ASN A 112 0.69 -7.15 -15.14
C ASN A 112 0.52 -5.84 -14.37
N LEU A 113 -0.60 -5.71 -13.65
CA LEU A 113 -0.87 -4.53 -12.84
C LEU A 113 0.11 -4.42 -11.66
N LEU A 114 0.47 -5.55 -11.03
CA LEU A 114 1.45 -5.54 -9.95
C LEU A 114 2.83 -5.09 -10.43
N ASN A 115 3.28 -5.56 -11.60
CA ASN A 115 4.55 -5.15 -12.18
C ASN A 115 4.56 -3.66 -12.54
N GLU A 116 3.45 -3.13 -13.06
CA GLU A 116 3.28 -1.70 -13.30
C GLU A 116 3.39 -0.90 -11.99
N VAL A 117 2.65 -1.30 -10.96
CA VAL A 117 2.68 -0.66 -9.63
C VAL A 117 4.08 -0.71 -9.02
N ILE A 118 4.79 -1.83 -9.17
CA ILE A 118 6.17 -1.96 -8.68
C ILE A 118 7.11 -1.03 -9.43
N GLU A 119 7.02 -0.91 -10.75
CA GLU A 119 7.94 -0.05 -11.50
C GLU A 119 7.68 1.44 -11.21
N GLU A 120 6.42 1.85 -11.10
CA GLU A 120 6.06 3.22 -10.72
C GLU A 120 6.45 3.59 -9.28
N ASN A 121 6.45 2.60 -8.38
CA ASN A 121 6.71 2.79 -6.95
C ASN A 121 7.97 2.04 -6.48
N LYS A 122 8.97 1.91 -7.37
CA LYS A 122 10.14 1.03 -7.17
C LYS A 122 10.83 1.17 -5.82
N ASP A 123 11.04 2.41 -5.37
CA ASP A 123 11.73 2.66 -4.11
C ASP A 123 10.89 2.26 -2.88
N LEU A 124 9.56 2.33 -2.95
CA LEU A 124 8.68 1.77 -1.92
C LEU A 124 8.88 0.27 -1.79
N PHE A 125 8.85 -0.46 -2.90
CA PHE A 125 9.01 -1.91 -2.91
C PHE A 125 10.42 -2.36 -2.51
N LYS A 126 11.46 -1.56 -2.79
CA LYS A 126 12.80 -1.76 -2.21
C LYS A 126 12.80 -1.57 -0.68
N MET A 127 12.17 -0.51 -0.18
CA MET A 127 12.07 -0.24 1.27
C MET A 127 11.28 -1.33 2.01
N MET A 128 10.37 -2.01 1.32
CA MET A 128 9.65 -3.19 1.81
C MET A 128 10.45 -4.49 1.71
N GLY A 129 11.58 -4.52 1.01
CA GLY A 129 12.38 -5.72 0.77
C GLY A 129 11.74 -6.68 -0.26
N ILE A 130 10.90 -6.18 -1.16
CA ILE A 130 10.20 -6.98 -2.18
C ILE A 130 11.04 -7.10 -3.46
N ILE A 131 11.74 -6.05 -3.86
CA ILE A 131 12.66 -6.07 -5.00
C ILE A 131 14.09 -5.79 -4.56
#